data_AF-A0A1H4N5C3-F1
#
_entry.id   AF-A0A1H4N5C3-F1
#
_cell.length_a   1.000
_cell.length_b   1.000
_cell.length_c   1.000
_cell.angle_alpha   90.00
_cell.angle_beta   90.00
_cell.angle_gamma   90.00
#
_symmetry.space_group_name_H-M   'P 1'
#
loop_
_entity.id
_entity.type
_entity.pdbx_description
1 polymer ?
#
loop_
_entity_poly.entity_id
_entity_poly.type
_entity_poly.pdbx_seq_one_letter_code
_entity_poly.pdbx_strand_id
1 'polypeptide(L)'
;MTVDTITSRLLSEHGRTYAQEAGITLRDKPAPLYQLLVLTVLCSVRINAGTATKAARELFRAGLRTPRAMADSAWQDRVDALGRAHYVRYDESTATALGDGARLVLERWRGDLRRMREQADDDPDALRGLLREVPRIGPVGADIFCREAQAVWPRLRPFFDDRACEVAKGLGLPHTPRGLGRSVPSEDHARLAAALVRVGLSKEAAKELQAA
;
A
#
# COMPACT_ATOMS: atom_id res chain seq x y z
N MET A 1 7.50 -23.89 15.76
CA MET A 1 6.12 -23.41 16.03
C MET A 1 5.08 -24.00 15.08
N THR A 2 3.79 -24.00 15.45
CA THR A 2 2.69 -24.34 14.51
C THR A 2 2.36 -23.14 13.61
N VAL A 3 1.69 -23.38 12.47
CA VAL A 3 1.23 -22.31 11.56
C VAL A 3 0.41 -21.25 12.32
N ASP A 4 -0.53 -21.69 13.15
CA ASP A 4 -1.40 -20.80 13.94
C ASP A 4 -0.62 -19.93 14.94
N THR A 5 0.44 -20.49 15.56
CA THR A 5 1.28 -19.72 16.49
C THR A 5 2.06 -18.63 15.75
N ILE A 6 2.61 -18.94 14.56
CA ILE A 6 3.38 -17.99 13.77
C ILE A 6 2.47 -16.89 13.22
N THR A 7 1.31 -17.23 12.66
CA THR A 7 0.37 -16.24 12.12
C THR A 7 -0.19 -15.34 13.23
N SER A 8 -0.49 -15.89 14.40
CA SER A 8 -0.94 -15.10 15.57
C SER A 8 0.12 -14.08 15.99
N ARG A 9 1.40 -14.49 16.09
CA ARG A 9 2.50 -13.55 16.40
C ARG A 9 2.71 -12.50 15.32
N LEU A 10 2.68 -12.88 14.05
CA LEU A 10 2.75 -11.94 12.93
C LEU A 10 1.65 -10.88 13.02
N LEU A 11 0.42 -11.27 13.34
CA LEU A 11 -0.71 -10.36 13.46
C LEU A 11 -0.62 -9.45 14.70
N SER A 12 -0.12 -9.96 15.84
CA SER A 12 -0.01 -9.18 17.08
C SER A 12 1.17 -8.22 17.07
N GLU A 13 2.33 -8.64 16.58
CA GLU A 13 3.58 -7.87 16.64
C GLU A 13 3.77 -7.00 15.39
N HIS A 14 3.24 -7.45 14.24
CA HIS A 14 3.49 -6.82 12.94
C HIS A 14 2.23 -6.63 12.09
N GLY A 15 1.02 -6.85 12.62
CA GLY A 15 -0.23 -6.79 11.83
C GLY A 15 -0.73 -5.39 11.51
N ARG A 16 -0.01 -4.32 11.89
CA ARG A 16 -0.37 -2.95 11.50
C ARG A 16 -0.11 -2.76 10.00
N THR A 17 -1.10 -2.30 9.25
CA THR A 17 -0.93 -2.09 7.80
C THR A 17 -0.19 -0.79 7.49
N TYR A 18 0.38 -0.66 6.29
CA TYR A 18 1.07 0.57 5.91
C TYR A 18 0.09 1.74 5.77
N ALA A 19 -1.16 1.48 5.37
CA ALA A 19 -2.22 2.48 5.39
C ALA A 19 -2.46 3.00 6.83
N GLN A 20 -2.53 2.12 7.82
CA GLN A 20 -2.70 2.51 9.24
C GLN A 20 -1.49 3.27 9.79
N GLU A 21 -0.27 2.95 9.36
CA GLU A 21 0.94 3.71 9.70
C GLU A 21 0.95 5.11 9.09
N ALA A 22 0.50 5.23 7.84
CA ALA A 22 0.31 6.50 7.15
C ALA A 22 -0.89 7.33 7.69
N GLY A 23 -1.60 6.84 8.71
CA GLY A 23 -2.75 7.54 9.30
C GLY A 23 -4.01 7.50 8.42
N ILE A 24 -4.12 6.49 7.55
CA ILE A 24 -5.27 6.28 6.67
C ILE A 24 -6.24 5.32 7.35
N THR A 25 -7.44 5.81 7.64
CA THR A 25 -8.57 4.93 7.96
C THR A 25 -9.19 4.45 6.66
N LEU A 26 -8.70 3.32 6.14
CA LEU A 26 -9.14 2.80 4.85
C LEU A 26 -10.62 2.40 4.90
N ARG A 27 -11.38 2.87 3.91
CA ARG A 27 -12.80 2.55 3.68
C ARG A 27 -13.03 2.55 2.17
N ASP A 28 -14.07 1.85 1.70
CA ASP A 28 -14.47 1.89 0.28
C ASP A 28 -15.16 3.23 -0.08
N LYS A 29 -14.38 4.31 -0.01
CA LYS A 29 -14.78 5.70 -0.24
C LYS A 29 -13.69 6.43 -1.03
N PRO A 30 -14.03 7.48 -1.80
CA PRO A 30 -13.07 8.14 -2.70
C PRO A 30 -11.81 8.65 -1.99
N ALA A 31 -11.96 9.42 -0.91
CA ALA A 31 -10.82 10.04 -0.23
C ALA A 31 -9.86 9.04 0.45
N PRO A 32 -10.32 8.04 1.22
CA PRO A 32 -9.42 7.02 1.77
C PRO A 32 -8.68 6.19 0.69
N LEU A 33 -9.36 5.83 -0.40
CA LEU A 33 -8.72 5.10 -1.51
C LEU A 33 -7.70 5.97 -2.24
N TYR A 34 -7.97 7.26 -2.41
CA TYR A 34 -7.00 8.18 -2.98
C TYR A 34 -5.78 8.36 -2.06
N GLN A 35 -5.97 8.45 -0.75
CA GLN A 35 -4.86 8.48 0.21
C GLN A 35 -4.01 7.20 0.11
N LEU A 36 -4.64 6.04 -0.11
CA LEU A 36 -3.90 4.80 -0.37
C LEU A 36 -3.10 4.89 -1.68
N LEU A 37 -3.67 5.45 -2.76
CA LEU A 37 -2.93 5.67 -4.01
C LEU A 37 -1.70 6.59 -3.81
N VAL A 38 -1.85 7.67 -3.04
CA VAL A 38 -0.73 8.56 -2.68
C VAL A 38 0.36 7.79 -1.93
N LEU A 39 -0.01 6.97 -0.94
CA LEU A 39 0.95 6.11 -0.23
C LEU A 39 1.64 5.14 -1.20
N THR A 40 0.90 4.55 -2.14
CA THR A 40 1.47 3.67 -3.17
C THR A 40 2.51 4.38 -4.03
N VAL A 41 2.23 5.61 -4.50
CA VAL A 41 3.19 6.41 -5.29
C VAL A 41 4.48 6.67 -4.50
N LEU A 42 4.37 6.94 -3.20
CA LEU A 42 5.52 7.15 -2.32
C LEU A 42 6.33 5.86 -2.10
N CYS A 43 5.66 4.72 -2.00
CA CYS A 43 6.32 3.42 -1.82
C CYS A 43 6.87 2.80 -3.12
N SER A 44 6.54 3.37 -4.29
CA SER A 44 6.89 2.79 -5.60
C SER A 44 8.29 3.16 -6.10
N VAL A 45 9.09 3.86 -5.29
CA VAL A 45 10.51 4.12 -5.54
C VAL A 45 11.38 3.41 -4.50
N ARG A 46 12.71 3.42 -4.69
CA ARG A 46 13.67 2.82 -3.75
C ARG A 46 13.78 3.65 -2.47
N ILE A 47 12.77 3.56 -1.60
CA ILE A 47 12.67 4.29 -0.35
C ILE A 47 12.26 3.38 0.81
N ASN A 48 12.64 3.77 2.02
CA ASN A 48 12.20 3.09 3.23
C ASN A 48 10.69 3.33 3.48
N ALA A 49 9.95 2.28 3.82
CA ALA A 49 8.51 2.36 4.06
C ALA A 49 8.13 3.32 5.21
N GLY A 50 8.98 3.45 6.23
CA GLY A 50 8.82 4.43 7.31
C GLY A 50 8.93 5.87 6.83
N THR A 51 9.82 6.16 5.88
CA THR A 51 9.91 7.49 5.25
C THR A 51 8.68 7.76 4.38
N ALA A 52 8.22 6.77 3.62
CA ALA A 52 7.02 6.91 2.77
C ALA A 52 5.74 7.15 3.60
N THR A 53 5.53 6.41 4.69
CA THR A 53 4.36 6.59 5.58
C THR A 53 4.40 7.95 6.32
N LYS A 54 5.59 8.41 6.72
CA LYS A 54 5.78 9.77 7.26
C LYS A 54 5.46 10.84 6.21
N ALA A 55 5.94 10.68 4.97
CA ALA A 55 5.67 11.59 3.86
C ALA A 55 4.17 11.67 3.53
N ALA A 56 3.49 10.53 3.49
CA ALA A 56 2.04 10.48 3.32
C ALA A 56 1.31 11.30 4.41
N ARG A 57 1.70 11.15 5.67
CA ARG A 57 1.14 11.94 6.79
C ARG A 57 1.36 13.43 6.61
N GLU A 58 2.54 13.86 6.18
CA GLU A 58 2.84 15.28 5.95
C GLU A 58 2.01 15.88 4.80
N LEU A 59 1.82 15.14 3.71
CA LEU A 59 0.90 15.54 2.63
C LEU A 59 -0.54 15.65 3.14
N PHE A 60 -1.00 14.70 3.95
CA PHE A 60 -2.36 14.71 4.48
C PHE A 60 -2.60 15.81 5.51
N ARG A 61 -1.58 16.17 6.29
CA ARG A 61 -1.60 17.33 7.20
C ARG A 61 -1.68 18.64 6.43
N ALA A 62 -1.04 18.72 5.27
CA ALA A 62 -1.15 19.85 4.36
C ALA A 62 -2.50 19.89 3.59
N GLY A 63 -3.46 19.01 3.90
CA GLY A 63 -4.78 18.98 3.26
C GLY A 63 -4.83 18.23 1.93
N LEU A 64 -3.72 17.64 1.47
CA LEU A 64 -3.59 16.97 0.17
C LEU A 64 -4.16 15.54 0.21
N ARG A 65 -5.44 15.43 0.57
CA ARG A 65 -6.14 14.18 0.89
C ARG A 65 -7.12 13.70 -0.18
N THR A 66 -7.29 14.48 -1.24
CA THR A 66 -8.21 14.20 -2.35
C THR A 66 -7.54 14.53 -3.68
N PRO A 67 -7.97 13.93 -4.80
CA PRO A 67 -7.42 14.26 -6.11
C PRO A 67 -7.54 15.76 -6.43
N ARG A 68 -8.66 16.40 -6.09
CA ARG A 68 -8.85 17.84 -6.32
C ARG A 68 -7.86 18.69 -5.50
N ALA A 69 -7.78 18.46 -4.19
CA ALA A 69 -6.84 19.20 -3.35
C ALA A 69 -5.37 19.01 -3.80
N MET A 70 -5.00 17.81 -4.25
CA MET A 70 -3.66 17.56 -4.78
C MET A 70 -3.42 18.25 -6.13
N ALA A 71 -4.39 18.20 -7.05
CA ALA A 71 -4.28 18.81 -8.37
C ALA A 71 -4.23 20.35 -8.29
N ASP A 72 -4.99 20.94 -7.36
CA ASP A 72 -5.08 22.39 -7.14
C ASP A 72 -3.89 22.94 -6.33
N SER A 73 -3.12 22.08 -5.65
CA SER A 73 -1.96 22.50 -4.85
C SER A 73 -0.78 22.97 -5.71
N ALA A 74 -0.01 23.93 -5.19
CA ALA A 74 1.23 24.30 -5.83
C ALA A 74 2.22 23.13 -5.79
N TRP A 75 3.13 23.08 -6.75
CA TRP A 75 4.19 22.08 -6.75
C TRP A 75 5.09 22.23 -5.51
N GLN A 76 5.38 23.46 -5.09
CA GLN A 76 6.20 23.74 -3.92
C GLN A 76 5.56 23.23 -2.62
N ASP A 77 4.24 23.35 -2.46
CA ASP A 77 3.53 22.83 -1.26
C ASP A 77 3.74 21.32 -1.08
N ARG A 78 3.73 20.59 -2.21
CA ARG A 78 4.00 19.15 -2.24
C ARG A 78 5.45 18.85 -1.89
N VAL A 79 6.40 19.57 -2.47
CA VAL A 79 7.84 19.41 -2.17
C VAL A 79 8.11 19.69 -0.69
N ASP A 80 7.59 20.78 -0.14
CA ASP A 80 7.79 21.15 1.26
C ASP A 80 7.22 20.11 2.22
N ALA A 81 6.05 19.54 1.89
CA ALA A 81 5.47 18.44 2.65
C ALA A 81 6.32 17.17 2.63
N LEU A 82 6.90 16.83 1.48
CA LEU A 82 7.83 15.71 1.36
C LEU A 82 9.14 15.98 2.13
N GLY A 83 9.65 17.21 2.07
CA GLY A 83 10.83 17.67 2.81
C GLY A 83 10.70 17.52 4.32
N ARG A 84 9.54 17.87 4.91
CA ARG A 84 9.27 17.67 6.35
C ARG A 84 9.36 16.21 6.81
N ALA A 85 9.20 15.25 5.89
CA ALA A 85 9.33 13.83 6.17
C ALA A 85 10.72 13.26 5.82
N HIS A 86 11.68 14.11 5.46
CA HIS A 86 13.00 13.72 4.92
C HIS A 86 12.90 12.87 3.64
N TYR A 87 11.83 13.04 2.85
CA TYR A 87 11.67 12.42 1.54
C TYR A 87 12.41 13.27 0.48
N VAL A 88 13.71 13.51 0.63
CA VAL A 88 14.42 14.56 -0.16
C VAL A 88 15.04 14.07 -1.47
N ARG A 89 15.31 12.77 -1.61
CA ARG A 89 16.00 12.25 -2.80
C ARG A 89 15.15 12.32 -4.07
N TYR A 90 13.83 12.25 -3.89
CA TYR A 90 12.87 12.09 -4.97
C TYR A 90 11.72 13.09 -4.87
N ASP A 91 11.72 14.01 -3.90
CA ASP A 91 10.62 14.94 -3.61
C ASP A 91 10.09 15.62 -4.86
N GLU A 92 10.94 16.30 -5.63
CA GLU A 92 10.56 17.06 -6.83
C GLU A 92 9.81 16.20 -7.84
N SER A 93 10.42 15.08 -8.26
CA SER A 93 9.81 14.14 -9.21
C SER A 93 8.55 13.46 -8.66
N THR A 94 8.46 13.31 -7.33
CA THR A 94 7.28 12.76 -6.65
C THR A 94 6.15 13.78 -6.62
N ALA A 95 6.47 15.04 -6.30
CA ALA A 95 5.53 16.13 -6.27
C ALA A 95 4.88 16.29 -7.64
N THR A 96 5.67 16.27 -8.71
CA THR A 96 5.17 16.26 -10.09
C THR A 96 4.24 15.06 -10.34
N ALA A 97 4.71 13.84 -10.08
CA ALA A 97 3.92 12.62 -10.28
C ALA A 97 2.60 12.60 -9.50
N LEU A 98 2.58 13.12 -8.26
CA LEU A 98 1.38 13.21 -7.44
C LEU A 98 0.34 14.16 -8.06
N GLY A 99 0.78 15.31 -8.60
CA GLY A 99 -0.11 16.24 -9.27
C GLY A 99 -0.66 15.69 -10.58
N ASP A 100 0.20 15.11 -11.40
CA ASP A 100 -0.19 14.53 -12.69
C ASP A 100 -1.13 13.33 -12.48
N GLY A 101 -0.82 12.46 -11.52
CA GLY A 101 -1.69 11.35 -11.12
C GLY A 101 -3.03 11.84 -10.56
N ALA A 102 -3.06 12.95 -9.83
CA ALA A 102 -4.30 13.54 -9.35
C ALA A 102 -5.20 14.03 -10.50
N ARG A 103 -4.62 14.70 -11.50
CA ARG A 103 -5.35 15.15 -12.70
C ARG A 103 -5.88 13.97 -13.50
N LEU A 104 -5.05 12.94 -13.75
CA LEU A 104 -5.49 11.71 -14.40
C LEU A 104 -6.70 11.09 -13.68
N VAL A 105 -6.66 11.01 -12.35
CA VAL A 105 -7.75 10.43 -11.56
C VAL A 105 -9.02 11.26 -11.63
N LEU A 106 -8.91 12.59 -11.68
CA LEU A 106 -10.05 13.50 -11.88
C LEU A 106 -10.65 13.34 -13.28
N GLU A 107 -9.83 13.28 -14.32
CA GLU A 107 -10.27 13.24 -15.71
C GLU A 107 -10.95 11.92 -16.04
N ARG A 108 -10.29 10.81 -15.70
CA ARG A 108 -10.73 9.48 -16.15
C ARG A 108 -11.73 8.81 -15.21
N TRP A 109 -11.56 9.01 -13.91
CA TRP A 109 -12.40 8.36 -12.89
C TRP A 109 -13.14 9.36 -12.01
N ARG A 110 -13.25 10.62 -12.45
CA ARG A 110 -14.01 11.68 -11.74
C ARG A 110 -13.63 11.81 -10.25
N GLY A 111 -12.37 11.53 -9.92
CA GLY A 111 -11.86 11.60 -8.55
C GLY A 111 -12.12 10.36 -7.69
N ASP A 112 -12.60 9.25 -8.27
CA ASP A 112 -13.07 8.09 -7.52
C ASP A 112 -12.50 6.77 -8.06
N LEU A 113 -11.55 6.17 -7.33
CA LEU A 113 -10.89 4.92 -7.71
C LEU A 113 -11.82 3.70 -7.72
N ARG A 114 -13.04 3.81 -7.18
CA ARG A 114 -14.05 2.74 -7.33
C ARG A 114 -14.49 2.61 -8.79
N ARG A 115 -14.49 3.71 -9.55
CA ARG A 115 -14.73 3.68 -11.00
C ARG A 115 -13.57 3.04 -11.77
N MET A 116 -12.34 3.15 -11.25
CA MET A 116 -11.19 2.40 -11.78
C MET A 116 -11.40 0.89 -11.56
N ARG A 117 -11.83 0.49 -10.35
CA ARG A 117 -12.18 -0.91 -10.06
C ARG A 117 -13.32 -1.42 -10.94
N GLU A 118 -14.38 -0.63 -11.12
CA GLU A 118 -15.50 -0.96 -12.03
C GLU A 118 -15.05 -1.08 -13.49
N GLN A 119 -14.16 -0.18 -13.96
CA GLN A 119 -13.58 -0.28 -15.30
C GLN A 119 -12.74 -1.55 -15.48
N ALA A 120 -12.13 -2.06 -14.41
CA ALA A 120 -11.42 -3.34 -14.41
C ALA A 120 -12.36 -4.54 -14.34
N ASP A 121 -13.68 -4.37 -14.27
CA ASP A 121 -14.66 -5.45 -14.06
C ASP A 121 -14.34 -6.31 -12.81
N ASP A 122 -13.85 -5.65 -11.76
CA ASP A 122 -13.32 -6.31 -10.55
C ASP A 122 -12.19 -7.34 -10.80
N ASP A 123 -11.60 -7.38 -12.00
CA ASP A 123 -10.47 -8.23 -12.35
C ASP A 123 -9.15 -7.67 -11.78
N PRO A 124 -8.42 -8.44 -10.94
CA PRO A 124 -7.19 -7.97 -10.34
C PRO A 124 -6.09 -7.61 -11.34
N ASP A 125 -6.01 -8.30 -12.50
CA ASP A 125 -4.95 -8.05 -13.49
C ASP A 125 -5.23 -6.78 -14.29
N ALA A 126 -6.48 -6.57 -14.70
CA ALA A 126 -6.95 -5.34 -15.29
C ALA A 126 -6.77 -4.16 -14.33
N LEU A 127 -7.13 -4.31 -13.06
CA LEU A 127 -6.91 -3.27 -12.04
C LEU A 127 -5.43 -2.91 -11.91
N ARG A 128 -4.55 -3.93 -11.85
CA ARG A 128 -3.10 -3.69 -11.82
C ARG A 128 -2.60 -2.96 -13.08
N GLY A 129 -3.20 -3.24 -14.24
CA GLY A 129 -2.97 -2.48 -15.47
C GLY A 129 -3.35 -1.00 -15.34
N LEU A 130 -4.56 -0.72 -14.88
CA LEU A 130 -5.08 0.65 -14.69
C LEU A 130 -4.26 1.44 -13.67
N LEU A 131 -3.85 0.81 -12.57
CA LEU A 131 -3.02 1.44 -11.54
C LEU A 131 -1.67 1.90 -12.11
N ARG A 132 -1.09 1.15 -13.06
CA ARG A 132 0.19 1.47 -13.69
C ARG A 132 0.14 2.66 -14.64
N GLU A 133 -1.06 3.13 -14.99
CA GLU A 133 -1.22 4.37 -15.75
C GLU A 133 -1.00 5.61 -14.89
N VAL A 134 -1.10 5.47 -13.56
CA VAL A 134 -0.75 6.55 -12.62
C VAL A 134 0.77 6.72 -12.59
N PRO A 135 1.29 7.96 -12.76
CA PRO A 135 2.71 8.22 -12.78
C PRO A 135 3.46 7.61 -11.58
N ARG A 136 4.56 6.92 -11.90
CA ARG A 136 5.44 6.18 -10.98
C ARG A 136 4.85 4.96 -10.29
N ILE A 137 3.67 4.47 -10.69
CA ILE A 137 3.19 3.16 -10.25
C ILE A 137 3.68 2.10 -11.25
N GLY A 138 4.71 1.34 -10.86
CA GLY A 138 5.14 0.14 -11.57
C GLY A 138 4.39 -1.12 -11.10
N PRO A 139 4.78 -2.32 -11.59
CA PRO A 139 4.19 -3.59 -11.14
C PRO A 139 4.17 -3.75 -9.62
N VAL A 140 5.30 -3.46 -8.96
CA VAL A 140 5.42 -3.51 -7.49
C VAL A 140 4.48 -2.52 -6.81
N GLY A 141 4.32 -1.31 -7.36
CA GLY A 141 3.39 -0.31 -6.83
C GLY A 141 1.94 -0.79 -6.90
N ALA A 142 1.55 -1.38 -8.03
CA ALA A 142 0.22 -1.94 -8.20
C ALA A 142 -0.07 -3.07 -7.18
N ASP A 143 0.92 -3.94 -6.92
CA ASP A 143 0.79 -4.99 -5.91
C ASP A 143 0.69 -4.40 -4.48
N ILE A 144 1.45 -3.34 -4.16
CA ILE A 144 1.34 -2.62 -2.88
C ILE A 144 -0.08 -2.07 -2.68
N PHE A 145 -0.66 -1.47 -3.73
CA PHE A 145 -2.04 -0.97 -3.67
C PHE A 145 -3.02 -2.12 -3.41
N CYS A 146 -2.93 -3.20 -4.20
CA CYS A 146 -3.84 -4.35 -4.07
C CYS A 146 -3.75 -5.02 -2.69
N ARG A 147 -2.53 -5.13 -2.14
CA ARG A 147 -2.28 -5.72 -0.81
C ARG A 147 -3.02 -4.98 0.30
N GLU A 148 -3.08 -3.65 0.25
CA GLU A 148 -3.81 -2.86 1.24
C GLU A 148 -5.32 -2.77 0.89
N ALA A 149 -5.64 -2.60 -0.40
CA ALA A 149 -7.01 -2.44 -0.88
C ALA A 149 -7.89 -3.67 -0.63
N GLN A 150 -7.32 -4.88 -0.55
CA GLN A 150 -8.09 -6.09 -0.22
C GLN A 150 -8.82 -5.99 1.13
N ALA A 151 -8.38 -5.12 2.05
CA ALA A 151 -9.09 -4.86 3.30
C ALA A 151 -10.52 -4.32 3.06
N VAL A 152 -10.75 -3.61 1.96
CA VAL A 152 -12.04 -2.99 1.62
C VAL A 152 -12.62 -3.47 0.29
N TRP A 153 -11.83 -4.15 -0.55
CA TRP A 153 -12.25 -4.75 -1.82
C TRP A 153 -12.11 -6.28 -1.77
N PRO A 154 -13.16 -7.01 -1.36
CA PRO A 154 -13.11 -8.47 -1.16
C PRO A 154 -12.70 -9.27 -2.40
N ARG A 155 -12.93 -8.75 -3.62
CA ARG A 155 -12.54 -9.39 -4.89
C ARG A 155 -11.02 -9.57 -5.06
N LEU A 156 -10.22 -8.81 -4.32
CA LEU A 156 -8.77 -9.00 -4.28
C LEU A 156 -8.34 -10.16 -3.36
N ARG A 157 -9.21 -10.66 -2.48
CA ARG A 157 -8.81 -11.63 -1.46
C ARG A 157 -8.72 -13.05 -2.03
N PRO A 158 -7.74 -13.86 -1.59
CA PRO A 158 -6.55 -13.45 -0.84
C PRO A 158 -5.49 -12.84 -1.78
N PHE A 159 -4.97 -11.66 -1.45
CA PHE A 159 -3.84 -11.06 -2.17
C PHE A 159 -2.57 -11.13 -1.32
N PHE A 160 -1.61 -11.91 -1.78
CA PHE A 160 -0.24 -11.95 -1.25
C PHE A 160 0.72 -11.86 -2.43
N ASP A 161 1.50 -10.78 -2.48
CA ASP A 161 2.52 -10.61 -3.51
C ASP A 161 3.68 -11.60 -3.33
N ASP A 162 4.53 -11.71 -4.35
CA ASP A 162 5.67 -12.64 -4.35
C ASP A 162 6.59 -12.43 -3.14
N ARG A 163 6.77 -11.17 -2.72
CA ARG A 163 7.59 -10.87 -1.53
C ARG A 163 6.98 -11.44 -0.27
N ALA A 164 5.68 -11.27 -0.05
CA ALA A 164 4.99 -11.84 1.10
C ALA A 164 5.05 -13.38 1.08
N CYS A 165 4.87 -13.98 -0.10
CA CYS A 165 4.95 -15.43 -0.27
C CYS A 165 6.36 -15.98 0.02
N GLU A 166 7.42 -15.31 -0.44
CA GLU A 166 8.80 -15.73 -0.17
C GLU A 166 9.16 -15.62 1.33
N VAL A 167 8.71 -14.57 2.01
CA VAL A 167 8.89 -14.47 3.47
C VAL A 167 8.14 -15.59 4.18
N ALA A 168 6.90 -15.87 3.79
CA ALA A 168 6.12 -16.96 4.35
C ALA A 168 6.82 -18.31 4.18
N LYS A 169 7.39 -18.58 3.01
CA LYS A 169 8.21 -19.77 2.75
C LYS A 169 9.39 -19.89 3.72
N GLY A 170 10.12 -18.79 3.93
CA GLY A 170 11.24 -18.73 4.86
C GLY A 170 10.84 -18.92 6.34
N LEU A 171 9.58 -18.67 6.68
CA LEU A 171 9.02 -18.89 8.02
C LEU A 171 8.34 -20.28 8.16
N GLY A 172 8.39 -21.13 7.13
CA GLY A 172 7.74 -22.45 7.15
C GLY A 172 6.20 -22.39 7.06
N LEU A 173 5.64 -21.25 6.65
CA LEU A 173 4.21 -21.09 6.39
C LEU A 173 3.83 -21.60 4.98
N PRO A 174 2.54 -21.84 4.72
CA PRO A 174 2.05 -21.89 3.34
C PRO A 174 2.53 -20.66 2.57
N HIS A 175 3.02 -20.84 1.35
CA HIS A 175 3.68 -19.78 0.57
C HIS A 175 2.99 -19.54 -0.78
N THR A 176 1.71 -19.87 -0.86
CA THR A 176 0.83 -19.47 -1.97
C THR A 176 -0.25 -18.54 -1.42
N PRO A 177 -0.78 -17.60 -2.22
CA PRO A 177 -1.84 -16.70 -1.75
C PRO A 177 -3.04 -17.45 -1.16
N ARG A 178 -3.46 -18.54 -1.81
CA ARG A 178 -4.56 -19.39 -1.33
C ARG A 178 -4.21 -20.15 -0.04
N GLY A 179 -2.96 -20.60 0.09
CA GLY A 179 -2.48 -21.26 1.31
C GLY A 179 -2.48 -20.30 2.50
N LEU A 180 -1.89 -19.12 2.34
CA LEU A 180 -1.86 -18.07 3.36
C LEU A 180 -3.26 -17.58 3.72
N GLY A 181 -4.13 -17.42 2.72
CA GLY A 181 -5.52 -17.00 2.93
C GLY A 181 -6.36 -17.97 3.73
N ARG A 182 -5.94 -19.24 3.87
CA ARG A 182 -6.59 -20.24 4.75
C ARG A 182 -6.07 -20.22 6.18
N SER A 183 -4.92 -19.58 6.43
CA SER A 183 -4.28 -19.56 7.74
C SER A 183 -4.86 -18.49 8.69
N VAL A 184 -5.63 -17.53 8.16
CA VAL A 184 -6.26 -16.46 8.93
C VAL A 184 -7.62 -16.09 8.31
N PRO A 185 -8.55 -15.48 9.09
CA PRO A 185 -9.80 -14.93 8.57
C PRO A 185 -9.59 -13.91 7.45
N SER A 186 -10.59 -13.74 6.58
CA SER A 186 -10.47 -12.89 5.37
C SER A 186 -10.20 -11.41 5.66
N GLU A 187 -10.67 -10.93 6.79
CA GLU A 187 -10.46 -9.59 7.33
C GLU A 187 -9.00 -9.32 7.73
N ASP A 188 -8.25 -10.39 8.02
CA ASP A 188 -6.85 -10.31 8.43
C ASP A 188 -5.87 -10.50 7.26
N HIS A 189 -6.33 -10.79 6.04
CA HIS A 189 -5.46 -11.00 4.87
C HIS A 189 -4.53 -9.81 4.61
N ALA A 190 -5.05 -8.57 4.64
CA ALA A 190 -4.24 -7.37 4.47
C ALA A 190 -3.21 -7.19 5.61
N ARG A 191 -3.60 -7.51 6.84
CA ARG A 191 -2.73 -7.42 8.03
C ARG A 191 -1.60 -8.44 7.98
N LEU A 192 -1.93 -9.69 7.63
CA LEU A 192 -0.94 -10.75 7.47
C LEU A 192 0.02 -10.42 6.32
N ALA A 193 -0.47 -9.94 5.19
CA ALA A 193 0.38 -9.55 4.06
C ALA A 193 1.33 -8.40 4.44
N ALA A 194 0.84 -7.39 5.16
CA ALA A 194 1.68 -6.30 5.67
C ALA A 194 2.73 -6.79 6.68
N ALA A 195 2.36 -7.71 7.58
CA ALA A 195 3.26 -8.32 8.54
C ALA A 195 4.40 -9.09 7.87
N LEU A 196 4.09 -9.93 6.88
CA LEU A 196 5.08 -10.69 6.10
C LEU A 196 6.06 -9.75 5.38
N VAL A 197 5.56 -8.71 4.71
CA VAL A 197 6.43 -7.74 4.04
C VAL A 197 7.32 -6.99 5.04
N ARG A 198 6.79 -6.62 6.22
CA ARG A 198 7.56 -5.92 7.25
C ARG A 198 8.67 -6.80 7.84
N VAL A 199 8.36 -8.06 8.16
CA VAL A 199 9.34 -9.04 8.64
C VAL A 199 10.42 -9.29 7.58
N GLY A 200 10.06 -9.39 6.30
CA GLY A 200 11.04 -9.54 5.22
C GLY A 200 12.02 -8.38 5.07
N LEU A 201 11.70 -7.20 5.61
CA LEU A 201 12.59 -6.03 5.61
C LEU A 201 13.48 -5.95 6.85
N SER A 202 13.22 -6.74 7.92
CA SER A 202 14.02 -6.79 9.14
C SER A 202 14.65 -8.18 9.32
N LYS A 203 15.98 -8.23 9.21
CA LYS A 203 16.72 -9.48 9.39
C LYS A 203 16.60 -10.02 10.82
N GLU A 204 16.41 -9.14 11.79
CA GLU A 204 16.27 -9.43 13.21
C GLU A 204 14.89 -10.04 13.49
N ALA A 205 13.80 -9.40 13.04
CA ALA A 205 12.44 -9.91 13.22
C ALA A 205 12.25 -11.27 12.54
N ALA A 206 12.83 -11.46 11.35
CA ALA A 206 12.80 -12.76 10.66
C ALA A 206 13.50 -13.87 11.47
N LYS A 207 14.65 -13.56 12.09
CA LYS A 207 15.39 -14.52 12.93
C LYS A 207 14.66 -14.85 14.23
N GLU A 208 14.05 -13.87 14.89
CA GLU A 208 13.29 -14.08 16.12
C GLU A 208 12.05 -14.96 15.91
N LEU A 209 11.41 -14.84 14.74
CA LEU A 209 10.28 -15.71 14.36
C LEU A 209 10.71 -17.11 13.92
N GLN A 210 11.95 -17.27 13.43
CA GLN A 210 12.52 -18.57 13.06
C GLN A 210 13.13 -19.33 14.26
N ALA A 211 13.63 -18.60 15.27
CA ALA A 211 14.29 -19.18 16.44
C ALA A 211 13.32 -19.60 17.56
N ALA A 212 12.03 -19.29 17.43
CA ALA A 212 10.96 -19.63 18.36
C ALA A 212 10.16 -20.87 17.91
#